data_AF-A0AAW5SPK7-F1
#
_entry.id   AF-A0AAW5SPK7-F1
#
_cell.length_a   1.000
_cell.length_b   1.000
_cell.length_c   1.000
_cell.angle_alpha   90.00
_cell.angle_beta   90.00
_cell.angle_gamma   90.00
#
_symmetry.space_group_name_H-M   'P 1'
#
loop_
_entity.id
_entity.type
_entity.pdbx_description
1 polymer ?
#
loop_
_entity_poly.entity_id
_entity_poly.type
_entity_poly.pdbx_seq_one_letter_code
_entity_poly.pdbx_strand_id
1 'polypeptide(L)'
;MIKQASVALGVLAVAVGCANQASDDSATTTTTTTTPAAQGLTTQINTVDGRHVADATIDFSGGYATVTVETVEDGILSPGFHSMHIHQIGLCEAGDGFASAGEHFQAPGHTGMPASGDLPPLLVRSNGAGKLVATSDAFTEEQLTTPQGSSIVLHESAIMEDPAAADRRIACGVLSPGTAGTTSVETQTTVVTTTAVAPPPPTTTVTETPATTTPPAESPATTTPPTETDTVTVTETSPPTPTTTVAPPPGG
;
A
#
# COMPACT_ATOMS: atom_id res chain seq x y z
N MET A 1 37.85 -16.16 -49.81
CA MET A 1 39.22 -16.37 -49.30
C MET A 1 39.10 -16.64 -47.81
N ILE A 2 39.41 -17.87 -47.43
CA ILE A 2 39.16 -18.46 -46.11
C ILE A 2 40.28 -18.02 -45.16
N LYS A 3 39.94 -17.60 -43.94
CA LYS A 3 40.86 -17.70 -42.80
C LYS A 3 40.06 -18.06 -41.54
N GLN A 4 40.07 -19.36 -41.26
CA GLN A 4 39.75 -19.90 -39.95
C GLN A 4 40.96 -19.73 -39.03
N ALA A 5 40.71 -19.49 -37.74
CA ALA A 5 41.70 -19.66 -36.69
C ALA A 5 41.04 -20.44 -35.55
N SER A 6 41.37 -21.73 -35.48
CA SER A 6 41.13 -22.61 -34.34
C SER A 6 42.45 -22.75 -33.58
N VAL A 7 42.44 -22.54 -32.27
CA VAL A 7 43.50 -22.94 -31.30
C VAL A 7 42.82 -22.96 -29.92
N ALA A 8 43.09 -23.83 -28.96
CA ALA A 8 43.45 -25.24 -28.87
C ALA A 8 43.24 -25.59 -27.38
N LEU A 9 42.73 -26.79 -27.09
CA LEU A 9 42.59 -27.33 -25.73
C LEU A 9 43.94 -27.42 -25.01
N GLY A 10 44.00 -26.92 -23.78
CA GLY A 10 45.05 -27.21 -22.80
C GLY A 10 44.46 -27.95 -21.61
N VAL A 11 44.52 -29.28 -21.63
CA VAL A 11 44.23 -30.15 -20.49
C VAL A 11 45.53 -30.27 -19.67
N LEU A 12 45.50 -29.90 -18.40
CA LEU A 12 46.56 -30.18 -17.44
C LEU A 12 45.99 -31.03 -16.30
N ALA A 13 46.40 -32.30 -16.27
CA ALA A 13 46.11 -33.25 -15.21
C ALA A 13 47.35 -33.41 -14.33
N VAL A 14 47.21 -33.30 -13.01
CA VAL A 14 48.25 -33.73 -12.04
C VAL A 14 47.60 -34.39 -10.81
N ALA A 15 47.89 -35.69 -10.69
CA ALA A 15 48.15 -36.55 -9.52
C ALA A 15 47.26 -36.52 -8.25
N VAL A 16 46.48 -37.60 -8.12
CA VAL A 16 46.51 -38.63 -7.05
C VAL A 16 47.17 -38.26 -5.72
N GLY A 17 46.35 -38.22 -4.67
CA GLY A 17 46.73 -38.47 -3.29
C GLY A 17 45.61 -39.23 -2.57
N CYS A 18 45.83 -40.50 -2.24
CA CYS A 18 44.95 -41.32 -1.40
C CYS A 18 45.50 -41.33 0.04
N ALA A 19 44.68 -40.97 1.02
CA ALA A 19 44.79 -41.45 2.39
C ALA A 19 43.39 -41.45 3.03
N ASN A 20 42.95 -42.66 3.41
CA ASN A 20 41.70 -42.95 4.10
C ASN A 20 41.71 -42.40 5.54
N GLN A 21 40.60 -41.82 5.99
CA GLN A 21 40.05 -42.11 7.32
C GLN A 21 38.51 -42.09 7.23
N ALA A 22 37.93 -43.22 7.61
CA ALA A 22 36.50 -43.37 7.83
C ALA A 22 36.11 -42.70 9.15
N SER A 23 35.02 -41.94 9.13
CA SER A 23 34.13 -41.75 10.26
C SER A 23 32.77 -41.41 9.67
N ASP A 24 31.82 -42.31 9.90
CA ASP A 24 30.40 -42.10 9.66
C ASP A 24 29.95 -40.84 10.40
N ASP A 25 29.46 -39.86 9.65
CA ASP A 25 28.33 -39.08 10.11
C ASP A 25 27.44 -38.77 8.90
N SER A 26 26.24 -39.35 8.92
CA SER A 26 25.19 -39.08 7.95
C SER A 26 24.69 -37.66 8.18
N ALA A 27 25.44 -36.67 7.71
CA ALA A 27 24.88 -35.38 7.39
C ALA A 27 24.15 -35.53 6.06
N THR A 28 22.87 -35.90 6.14
CA THR A 28 21.92 -35.58 5.07
C THR A 28 21.99 -34.07 4.87
N THR A 29 22.81 -33.63 3.92
CA THR A 29 22.74 -32.28 3.39
C THR A 29 21.38 -32.19 2.70
N THR A 30 20.38 -31.80 3.48
CA THR A 30 19.14 -31.27 2.94
C THR A 30 19.57 -30.00 2.23
N THR A 31 19.80 -30.10 0.93
CA THR A 31 19.77 -28.93 0.06
C THR A 31 18.35 -28.40 0.16
N THR A 32 18.10 -27.52 1.12
CA THR A 32 16.96 -26.62 1.05
C THR A 32 17.24 -25.72 -0.14
N THR A 33 16.82 -26.16 -1.33
CA THR A 33 16.41 -25.22 -2.36
C THR A 33 15.24 -24.45 -1.78
N THR A 34 15.54 -23.35 -1.09
CA THR A 34 14.55 -22.30 -0.87
C THR A 34 14.23 -21.76 -2.25
N THR A 35 13.21 -22.33 -2.89
CA THR A 35 12.52 -21.67 -4.00
C THR A 35 12.10 -20.29 -3.47
N PRO A 36 12.50 -19.17 -4.11
CA PRO A 36 12.16 -17.85 -3.62
C PRO A 36 10.63 -17.71 -3.50
N ALA A 37 10.16 -17.43 -2.30
CA ALA A 37 8.80 -16.96 -2.05
C ALA A 37 8.75 -15.46 -2.36
N ALA A 38 8.70 -15.13 -3.64
CA ALA A 38 8.06 -13.92 -4.14
C ALA A 38 7.10 -14.41 -5.22
N GLN A 39 5.80 -14.24 -5.03
CA GLN A 39 4.80 -14.53 -6.05
C GLN A 39 4.09 -13.22 -6.39
N GLY A 40 4.88 -12.16 -6.59
CA GLY A 40 4.34 -10.85 -6.89
C GLY A 40 5.23 -9.67 -6.54
N LEU A 41 4.86 -8.52 -7.11
CA LEU A 41 5.48 -7.22 -6.87
C LEU A 41 4.55 -6.36 -6.02
N THR A 42 5.12 -5.45 -5.26
CA THR A 42 4.39 -4.48 -4.46
C THR A 42 5.03 -3.11 -4.57
N THR A 43 4.25 -2.06 -4.35
CA THR A 43 4.77 -0.71 -4.18
C THR A 43 3.80 0.20 -3.43
N GLN A 44 4.36 1.21 -2.77
CA GLN A 44 3.62 2.38 -2.30
C GLN A 44 3.68 3.44 -3.40
N ILE A 45 2.54 3.96 -3.78
CA ILE A 45 2.42 5.02 -4.78
C ILE A 45 2.39 6.35 -4.05
N ASN A 46 3.32 7.23 -4.39
CA ASN A 46 3.49 8.53 -3.75
C ASN A 46 3.28 9.67 -4.75
N THR A 47 2.61 10.72 -4.29
CA THR A 47 2.40 11.97 -5.03
C THR A 47 3.69 12.78 -5.17
N VAL A 48 3.69 13.79 -6.05
CA VAL A 48 4.84 14.71 -6.25
C VAL A 48 5.28 15.44 -4.97
N ASP A 49 4.37 15.66 -4.03
CA ASP A 49 4.65 16.25 -2.71
C ASP A 49 5.02 15.21 -1.65
N GLY A 50 5.15 13.93 -2.04
CA GLY A 50 5.63 12.84 -1.19
C GLY A 50 4.55 12.19 -0.33
N ARG A 51 3.26 12.52 -0.51
CA ARG A 51 2.18 11.85 0.22
C ARG A 51 1.91 10.47 -0.38
N HIS A 52 1.84 9.46 0.48
CA HIS A 52 1.41 8.11 0.15
C HIS A 52 -0.08 8.11 -0.17
N VAL A 53 -0.43 7.74 -1.40
CA VAL A 53 -1.80 7.89 -1.92
C VAL A 53 -2.49 6.56 -2.18
N ALA A 54 -1.73 5.53 -2.56
CA ALA A 54 -2.25 4.21 -2.84
C ALA A 54 -1.18 3.14 -2.62
N ASP A 55 -1.62 1.92 -2.38
CA ASP A 55 -0.80 0.72 -2.48
C ASP A 55 -1.14 -0.04 -3.75
N ALA A 56 -0.12 -0.64 -4.37
CA ALA A 56 -0.30 -1.53 -5.50
C ALA A 56 0.40 -2.87 -5.29
N THR A 57 -0.29 -3.95 -5.68
CA THR A 57 0.26 -5.30 -5.77
C THR A 57 0.07 -5.86 -7.18
N ILE A 58 1.00 -6.70 -7.61
CA ILE A 58 0.93 -7.44 -8.87
C ILE A 58 1.25 -8.90 -8.56
N ASP A 59 0.22 -9.74 -8.53
CA ASP A 59 0.37 -11.18 -8.27
C ASP A 59 0.42 -11.94 -9.59
N PHE A 60 1.44 -12.77 -9.80
CA PHE A 60 1.60 -13.56 -11.02
C PHE A 60 1.16 -15.00 -10.76
N SER A 61 0.06 -15.42 -11.40
CA SER A 61 -0.45 -16.79 -11.26
C SER A 61 -1.27 -17.19 -12.47
N GLY A 62 -1.32 -18.50 -12.78
CA GLY A 62 -2.17 -19.00 -13.87
C GLY A 62 -1.83 -18.46 -15.26
N GLY A 63 -0.62 -17.92 -15.47
CA GLY A 63 -0.16 -17.38 -16.75
C GLY A 63 -0.51 -15.90 -17.00
N TYR A 64 -1.00 -15.18 -15.99
CA TYR A 64 -1.30 -13.74 -16.08
C TYR A 64 -0.95 -13.02 -14.78
N ALA A 65 -0.89 -11.69 -14.85
CA ALA A 65 -0.73 -10.79 -13.72
C ALA A 65 -2.10 -10.34 -13.19
N THR A 66 -2.28 -10.32 -11.88
CA THR A 66 -3.42 -9.67 -11.19
C THR A 66 -2.90 -8.41 -10.53
N VAL A 67 -3.30 -7.25 -11.05
CA VAL A 67 -2.92 -5.93 -10.53
C VAL A 67 -4.03 -5.44 -9.60
N THR A 68 -3.69 -5.16 -8.35
CA THR A 68 -4.57 -4.50 -7.38
C THR A 68 -3.99 -3.14 -7.05
N VAL A 69 -4.81 -2.09 -7.12
CA VAL A 69 -4.45 -0.73 -6.67
C VAL A 69 -5.56 -0.22 -5.76
N GLU A 70 -5.21 0.24 -4.56
CA GLU A 70 -6.17 0.72 -3.57
C GLU A 70 -5.64 1.98 -2.88
N THR A 71 -6.47 3.03 -2.81
CA THR A 71 -6.11 4.26 -2.10
C THR A 71 -6.01 4.01 -0.61
N VAL A 72 -5.00 4.59 0.04
CA VAL A 72 -4.79 4.42 1.49
C VAL A 72 -5.45 5.51 2.34
N GLU A 73 -5.72 6.67 1.75
CA GLU A 73 -6.37 7.81 2.40
C GLU A 73 -7.34 8.50 1.44
N ASP A 74 -8.50 8.86 1.97
CA ASP A 74 -9.55 9.57 1.25
C ASP A 74 -9.15 11.03 0.93
N GLY A 75 -9.52 11.50 -0.24
CA GLY A 75 -9.42 12.92 -0.60
C GLY A 75 -8.04 13.41 -1.05
N ILE A 76 -7.04 12.51 -1.15
CA ILE A 76 -5.74 12.85 -1.77
C ILE A 76 -5.89 12.95 -3.29
N LEU A 77 -6.59 12.00 -3.92
CA LEU A 77 -6.93 12.04 -5.33
C LEU A 77 -8.28 12.73 -5.55
N SER A 78 -8.39 13.47 -6.65
CA SER A 78 -9.66 14.04 -7.09
C SER A 78 -10.65 12.93 -7.49
N PRO A 79 -11.97 13.11 -7.29
CA PRO A 79 -12.96 12.20 -7.86
C PRO A 79 -12.87 12.14 -9.39
N GLY A 80 -12.95 10.94 -9.96
CA GLY A 80 -12.87 10.72 -11.41
C GLY A 80 -12.04 9.50 -11.79
N PHE A 81 -11.78 9.37 -13.09
CA PHE A 81 -10.90 8.33 -13.63
C PHE A 81 -9.47 8.84 -13.73
N HIS A 82 -8.55 8.10 -13.11
CA HIS A 82 -7.11 8.32 -13.20
C HIS A 82 -6.51 7.19 -14.05
N SER A 83 -5.85 7.51 -15.17
CA SER A 83 -5.18 6.47 -15.95
C SER A 83 -3.95 5.96 -15.20
N MET A 84 -3.63 4.69 -15.44
CA MET A 84 -2.55 3.99 -14.75
C MET A 84 -1.75 3.19 -15.76
N HIS A 85 -0.44 3.30 -15.68
CA HIS A 85 0.45 2.59 -16.57
C HIS A 85 1.65 2.08 -15.80
N ILE A 86 2.15 0.91 -16.19
CA ILE A 86 3.50 0.46 -15.83
C ILE A 86 4.47 1.18 -16.76
N HIS A 87 5.47 1.84 -16.20
CA HIS A 87 6.54 2.54 -16.90
C HIS A 87 7.83 1.73 -16.89
N GLN A 88 8.63 1.92 -17.94
CA GLN A 88 9.77 1.06 -18.28
C GLN A 88 10.99 1.20 -17.36
N ILE A 89 11.01 2.19 -16.45
CA ILE A 89 12.12 2.43 -15.53
C ILE A 89 11.59 2.44 -14.09
N GLY A 90 12.26 1.73 -13.20
CA GLY A 90 11.99 1.71 -11.76
C GLY A 90 12.49 2.96 -11.03
N LEU A 91 12.11 4.15 -11.50
CA LEU A 91 12.43 5.44 -10.89
C LEU A 91 11.18 6.30 -10.75
N CYS A 92 11.11 7.05 -9.64
CA CYS A 92 10.01 7.95 -9.32
C CYS A 92 10.54 9.28 -8.76
N GLU A 93 11.35 10.00 -9.53
CA GLU A 93 11.88 11.29 -9.10
C GLU A 93 10.79 12.37 -9.09
N ALA A 94 10.33 12.80 -7.92
CA ALA A 94 9.31 13.84 -7.84
C ALA A 94 9.79 15.18 -8.43
N GLY A 95 11.09 15.46 -8.37
CA GLY A 95 11.70 16.71 -8.85
C GLY A 95 11.58 16.93 -10.37
N ASP A 96 11.36 15.88 -11.16
CA ASP A 96 11.12 15.96 -12.60
C ASP A 96 9.66 15.67 -12.99
N GLY A 97 8.75 15.61 -12.01
CA GLY A 97 7.37 15.22 -12.24
C GLY A 97 7.23 13.75 -12.67
N PHE A 98 8.13 12.88 -12.19
CA PHE A 98 8.22 11.46 -12.54
C PHE A 98 8.59 11.17 -14.00
N ALA A 99 9.16 12.14 -14.74
CA ALA A 99 9.67 11.93 -16.10
C ALA A 99 10.75 10.82 -16.15
N SER A 100 11.54 10.70 -15.09
CA SER A 100 12.53 9.64 -14.85
C SER A 100 12.01 8.20 -14.96
N ALA A 101 10.70 7.97 -14.77
CA ALA A 101 10.07 6.67 -14.98
C ALA A 101 10.13 6.21 -16.46
N GLY A 102 10.39 7.13 -17.39
CA GLY A 102 10.44 6.86 -18.83
C GLY A 102 9.06 6.75 -19.46
N GLU A 103 8.99 6.06 -20.60
CA GLU A 103 7.75 5.78 -21.34
C GLU A 103 6.99 4.58 -20.74
N HIS A 104 5.80 4.30 -21.26
CA HIS A 104 5.03 3.11 -20.90
C HIS A 104 5.84 1.85 -21.21
N PHE A 105 5.73 0.85 -20.33
CA PHE A 105 6.40 -0.43 -20.48
C PHE A 105 5.90 -1.15 -21.73
N GLN A 106 6.84 -1.63 -22.54
CA GLN A 106 6.58 -2.47 -23.70
C GLN A 106 7.32 -3.79 -23.52
N ALA A 107 6.58 -4.90 -23.54
CA ALA A 107 7.19 -6.22 -23.47
C ALA A 107 8.13 -6.44 -24.67
N PRO A 108 9.21 -7.23 -24.52
CA PRO A 108 10.15 -7.49 -25.61
C PRO A 108 9.43 -7.94 -26.90
N GLY A 109 9.63 -7.18 -27.98
CA GLY A 109 9.00 -7.45 -29.28
C GLY A 109 7.65 -6.75 -29.50
N HIS A 110 7.13 -6.02 -28.52
CA HIS A 110 5.93 -5.20 -28.65
C HIS A 110 6.29 -3.71 -28.85
N THR A 111 5.58 -3.03 -29.74
CA THR A 111 5.80 -1.59 -30.05
C THR A 111 4.49 -0.84 -30.36
N GLY A 112 3.34 -1.50 -30.21
CA GLY A 112 2.03 -0.97 -30.57
C GLY A 112 1.30 -0.28 -29.41
N MET A 113 0.07 0.15 -29.71
CA MET A 113 -0.93 0.59 -28.74
C MET A 113 -2.07 -0.44 -28.66
N PRO A 114 -2.63 -0.72 -27.47
CA PRO A 114 -2.17 -0.25 -26.17
C PRO A 114 -0.76 -0.79 -25.84
N ALA A 115 0.03 -0.04 -25.09
CA ALA A 115 1.33 -0.53 -24.62
C ALA A 115 1.13 -1.71 -23.67
N SER A 116 2.14 -2.57 -23.54
CA SER A 116 2.03 -3.73 -22.66
C SER A 116 1.73 -3.34 -21.20
N GLY A 117 2.28 -2.22 -20.75
CA GLY A 117 2.07 -1.67 -19.41
C GLY A 117 0.75 -0.90 -19.21
N ASP A 118 -0.11 -0.77 -20.23
CA ASP A 118 -1.37 -0.04 -20.07
C ASP A 118 -2.35 -0.81 -19.19
N LEU A 119 -2.94 -0.14 -18.19
CA LEU A 119 -3.91 -0.73 -17.27
C LEU A 119 -5.27 -0.01 -17.36
N PRO A 120 -6.37 -0.66 -16.94
CA PRO A 120 -7.63 0.04 -16.74
C PRO A 120 -7.46 1.21 -15.76
N PRO A 121 -8.20 2.32 -15.94
CA PRO A 121 -8.08 3.47 -15.05
C PRO A 121 -8.65 3.16 -13.65
N LEU A 122 -8.07 3.80 -12.64
CA LEU A 122 -8.60 3.81 -11.28
C LEU A 122 -9.77 4.79 -11.21
N LEU A 123 -10.95 4.28 -10.82
CA LEU A 123 -12.09 5.13 -10.50
C LEU A 123 -12.01 5.56 -9.03
N VAL A 124 -11.78 6.85 -8.82
CA VAL A 124 -11.83 7.50 -7.51
C VAL A 124 -13.25 8.05 -7.30
N ARG A 125 -13.89 7.61 -6.21
CA ARG A 125 -15.26 8.00 -5.84
C ARG A 125 -15.29 9.45 -5.31
N SER A 126 -16.50 9.96 -5.07
CA SER A 126 -16.69 11.32 -4.54
C SER A 126 -16.04 11.58 -3.18
N ASN A 127 -15.83 10.55 -2.36
CA ASN A 127 -15.12 10.66 -1.08
C ASN A 127 -13.58 10.59 -1.25
N GLY A 128 -13.07 10.38 -2.46
CA GLY A 128 -11.64 10.25 -2.74
C GLY A 128 -11.06 8.84 -2.54
N ALA A 129 -11.91 7.84 -2.21
CA ALA A 129 -11.49 6.44 -2.20
C ALA A 129 -11.53 5.84 -3.61
N GLY A 130 -10.55 5.00 -3.95
CA GLY A 130 -10.49 4.23 -5.19
C GLY A 130 -9.95 2.83 -4.96
N LYS A 131 -10.49 1.87 -5.71
CA LYS A 131 -9.97 0.50 -5.79
C LYS A 131 -10.12 -0.05 -7.19
N LEU A 132 -9.04 -0.63 -7.72
CA LEU A 132 -9.04 -1.40 -8.96
C LEU A 132 -8.46 -2.79 -8.67
N VAL A 133 -9.10 -3.80 -9.26
CA VAL A 133 -8.49 -5.12 -9.47
C VAL A 133 -8.65 -5.45 -10.95
N ALA A 134 -7.55 -5.71 -11.63
CA ALA A 134 -7.51 -6.01 -13.06
C ALA A 134 -6.53 -7.14 -13.36
N THR A 135 -6.71 -7.83 -14.49
CA THR A 135 -5.79 -8.85 -14.96
C THR A 135 -5.13 -8.43 -16.27
N SER A 136 -3.87 -8.80 -16.48
CA SER A 136 -3.15 -8.61 -17.73
C SER A 136 -2.27 -9.81 -18.04
N ASP A 137 -2.24 -10.24 -19.29
CA ASP A 137 -1.30 -11.23 -19.83
C ASP A 137 -0.20 -10.58 -20.70
N ALA A 138 -0.13 -9.24 -20.70
CA ALA A 138 0.77 -8.47 -21.56
C ALA A 138 2.21 -8.35 -21.03
N PHE A 139 2.48 -8.76 -19.79
CA PHE A 139 3.79 -8.73 -19.16
C PHE A 139 3.94 -9.85 -18.12
N THR A 140 5.19 -10.11 -17.74
CA THR A 140 5.58 -11.13 -16.74
C THR A 140 6.41 -10.51 -15.63
N GLU A 141 6.55 -11.20 -14.50
CA GLU A 141 7.35 -10.72 -13.37
C GLU A 141 8.80 -10.45 -13.80
N GLU A 142 9.40 -11.40 -14.52
CA GLU A 142 10.79 -11.33 -14.97
C GLU A 142 11.07 -10.11 -15.86
N GLN A 143 10.07 -9.70 -16.64
CA GLN A 143 10.14 -8.54 -17.49
C GLN A 143 10.08 -7.22 -16.71
N LEU A 144 9.37 -7.19 -15.59
CA LEU A 144 9.26 -6.00 -14.73
C LEU A 144 10.42 -5.87 -13.74
N THR A 145 11.10 -6.97 -13.41
CA THR A 145 12.22 -7.02 -12.46
C THR A 145 13.59 -7.05 -13.14
N THR A 146 13.72 -6.49 -14.34
CA THR A 146 15.05 -6.28 -14.95
C THR A 146 15.92 -5.38 -14.06
N PRO A 147 17.25 -5.29 -14.29
CA PRO A 147 18.08 -4.37 -13.51
C PRO A 147 17.66 -2.90 -13.56
N GLN A 148 16.93 -2.49 -14.61
CA GLN A 148 16.34 -1.15 -14.74
C GLN A 148 15.04 -1.00 -13.91
N GLY A 149 14.44 -2.12 -13.51
CA GLY A 149 13.17 -2.18 -12.80
C GLY A 149 12.00 -1.69 -13.64
N SER A 150 10.88 -1.45 -12.96
CA SER A 150 9.70 -0.82 -13.53
C SER A 150 8.97 -0.05 -12.42
N SER A 151 8.12 0.89 -12.80
CA SER A 151 7.31 1.67 -11.87
C SER A 151 5.86 1.66 -12.32
N ILE A 152 4.92 1.94 -11.41
CA ILE A 152 3.54 2.24 -11.74
C ILE A 152 3.32 3.74 -11.57
N VAL A 153 2.65 4.36 -12.54
CA VAL A 153 2.37 5.79 -12.55
C VAL A 153 0.87 6.00 -12.65
N LEU A 154 0.34 6.88 -11.80
CA LEU A 154 -1.02 7.41 -11.87
C LEU A 154 -0.97 8.77 -12.54
N HIS A 155 -1.88 8.98 -13.49
CA HIS A 155 -2.05 10.25 -14.19
C HIS A 155 -3.27 11.02 -13.67
N GLU A 156 -3.31 12.33 -13.91
CA GLU A 156 -4.38 13.21 -13.45
C GLU A 156 -5.74 12.82 -14.03
N SER A 157 -5.77 12.35 -15.27
CA SER A 157 -7.01 12.12 -16.00
C SER A 157 -6.91 10.91 -16.94
N ALA A 158 -8.03 10.20 -17.13
CA ALA A 158 -8.19 9.20 -18.17
C ALA A 158 -8.96 9.72 -19.41
N ILE A 159 -9.42 10.97 -19.40
CA ILE A 159 -10.22 11.55 -20.50
C ILE A 159 -9.33 12.28 -21.51
N MET A 160 -9.53 11.96 -22.80
CA MET A 160 -8.77 12.54 -23.91
C MET A 160 -9.13 14.00 -24.25
N GLU A 161 -10.16 14.57 -23.60
CA GLU A 161 -10.60 15.95 -23.84
C GLU A 161 -9.51 16.97 -23.48
N ASP A 162 -8.61 16.60 -22.55
CA ASP A 162 -7.37 17.32 -22.28
C ASP A 162 -6.18 16.34 -22.33
N PRO A 163 -5.49 16.25 -23.48
CA PRO A 163 -4.31 15.41 -23.63
C PRO A 163 -3.19 15.77 -22.64
N ALA A 164 -3.07 17.05 -22.26
CA ALA A 164 -2.05 17.47 -21.31
C ALA A 164 -2.34 16.96 -19.90
N ALA A 165 -3.61 16.91 -19.49
CA ALA A 165 -4.03 16.29 -18.24
C ALA A 165 -3.90 14.76 -18.27
N ALA A 166 -4.16 14.13 -19.42
CA ALA A 166 -3.95 12.69 -19.60
C ALA A 166 -2.48 12.29 -19.47
N ASP A 167 -1.56 13.14 -19.93
CA ASP A 167 -0.11 12.89 -19.86
C ASP A 167 0.52 13.31 -18.51
N ARG A 168 -0.21 14.07 -17.67
CA ARG A 168 0.31 14.56 -16.40
C ARG A 168 0.37 13.46 -15.34
N ARG A 169 1.59 13.09 -14.97
CA ARG A 169 1.91 12.13 -13.90
C ARG A 169 1.71 12.80 -12.54
N ILE A 170 0.85 12.24 -11.70
CA ILE A 170 0.50 12.80 -10.38
C ILE A 170 1.03 11.98 -9.21
N ALA A 171 1.26 10.69 -9.42
CA ALA A 171 1.84 9.81 -8.41
C ALA A 171 2.61 8.64 -9.05
N CYS A 172 3.61 8.12 -8.35
CA CYS A 172 4.50 7.07 -8.85
C CYS A 172 4.91 6.11 -7.71
N GLY A 173 5.07 4.83 -8.03
CA GLY A 173 5.63 3.81 -7.14
C GLY A 173 6.59 2.88 -7.88
N VAL A 174 7.81 2.68 -7.37
CA VAL A 174 8.77 1.72 -7.93
C VAL A 174 8.36 0.31 -7.54
N LEU A 175 8.19 -0.58 -8.52
CA LEU A 175 7.81 -1.96 -8.28
C LEU A 175 8.98 -2.74 -7.67
N SER A 176 8.73 -3.43 -6.58
CA SER A 176 9.72 -4.25 -5.88
C SER A 176 9.14 -5.62 -5.54
N PRO A 177 9.96 -6.69 -5.46
CA PRO A 177 9.50 -7.99 -5.01
C PRO A 177 8.76 -7.89 -3.67
N GLY A 178 7.54 -8.41 -3.63
CA GLY A 178 6.80 -8.54 -2.39
C GLY A 178 7.51 -9.54 -1.49
N THR A 179 7.89 -9.12 -0.29
CA THR A 179 8.09 -10.11 0.78
C THR A 179 6.72 -10.69 1.04
N ALA A 180 6.50 -11.96 0.66
CA ALA A 180 5.29 -12.69 1.00
C ALA A 180 5.00 -12.42 2.48
N GLY A 181 3.94 -11.66 2.73
CA GLY A 181 3.65 -11.15 4.06
C GLY A 181 3.45 -12.33 5.00
N THR A 182 4.45 -12.62 5.83
CA THR A 182 4.11 -12.94 7.20
C THR A 182 3.67 -11.61 7.77
N THR A 183 2.36 -11.33 7.68
CA THR A 183 1.72 -10.36 8.53
C THR A 183 2.08 -10.79 9.95
N SER A 184 3.16 -10.22 10.48
CA SER A 184 3.41 -10.26 11.91
C SER A 184 2.33 -9.35 12.46
N VAL A 185 1.18 -9.96 12.76
CA VAL A 185 0.21 -9.40 13.68
C VAL A 185 0.99 -9.26 14.98
N GLU A 186 1.64 -8.12 15.16
CA GLU A 186 2.18 -7.74 16.45
C GLU A 186 0.95 -7.58 17.34
N THR A 187 0.62 -8.66 18.02
CA THR A 187 -0.37 -8.68 19.08
C THR A 187 0.24 -7.81 20.17
N GLN A 188 0.01 -6.50 20.10
CA GLN A 188 0.30 -5.59 21.19
C GLN A 188 -0.58 -6.01 22.36
N THR A 189 -0.02 -6.89 23.18
CA THR A 189 -0.58 -7.26 24.47
C THR A 189 -0.33 -6.07 25.38
N THR A 190 -1.26 -5.12 25.41
CA THR A 190 -1.23 -4.04 26.40
C THR A 190 -1.51 -4.66 27.77
N VAL A 191 -0.46 -4.85 28.57
CA VAL A 191 -0.59 -5.27 29.97
C VAL A 191 -1.09 -4.06 30.76
N VAL A 192 -2.40 -4.00 31.01
CA VAL A 192 -3.00 -2.99 31.89
C VAL A 192 -2.70 -3.39 33.33
N THR A 193 -1.64 -2.82 33.90
CA THR A 193 -1.33 -2.95 35.32
C THR A 193 -2.29 -2.07 36.12
N THR A 194 -3.34 -2.66 36.68
CA THR A 194 -4.24 -1.96 37.59
C THR A 194 -3.58 -1.87 38.98
N THR A 195 -2.99 -0.73 39.30
CA THR A 195 -2.51 -0.46 40.66
C THR A 195 -3.72 -0.20 41.56
N ALA A 196 -4.08 -1.17 42.39
CA ALA A 196 -5.10 -0.99 43.40
C ALA A 196 -4.62 0.05 44.43
N VAL A 197 -5.28 1.21 44.46
CA VAL A 197 -5.08 2.23 45.50
C VAL A 197 -5.68 1.69 46.81
N ALA A 198 -4.88 1.65 47.86
CA ALA A 198 -5.32 1.25 49.20
C ALA A 198 -6.41 2.21 49.72
N PRO A 199 -7.45 1.70 50.41
CA PRO A 199 -8.51 2.55 50.94
C PRO A 199 -7.97 3.57 51.95
N PRO A 200 -8.46 4.82 51.94
CA PRO A 200 -8.03 5.84 52.89
C PRO A 200 -8.44 5.47 54.33
N PRO A 201 -7.65 5.85 55.34
CA PRO A 201 -7.99 5.63 56.74
C PRO A 201 -9.24 6.43 57.14
N PRO A 202 -10.02 5.96 58.13
CA PRO A 202 -11.24 6.62 58.56
C PRO A 202 -10.93 7.98 59.21
N THR A 203 -11.64 9.01 58.75
CA THR A 203 -11.53 10.38 59.23
C THR A 203 -12.18 10.53 60.61
N THR A 204 -11.43 11.01 61.60
CA THR A 204 -11.96 11.38 62.91
C THR A 204 -12.63 12.76 62.84
N THR A 205 -13.94 12.81 63.11
CA THR A 205 -14.69 14.07 63.20
C THR A 205 -14.39 14.75 64.54
N VAL A 206 -13.82 15.95 64.50
CA VAL A 206 -13.76 16.85 65.66
C VAL A 206 -14.84 17.90 65.50
N THR A 207 -15.78 17.90 66.43
CA THR A 207 -16.81 18.94 66.57
C THR A 207 -16.21 20.13 67.33
N GLU A 208 -16.13 21.28 66.68
CA GLU A 208 -15.88 22.56 67.36
C GLU A 208 -17.05 23.53 67.19
N THR A 209 -17.39 24.14 68.33
CA THR A 209 -18.47 25.08 68.64
C THR A 209 -18.24 26.45 68.00
N PRO A 210 -19.28 27.20 67.59
CA PRO A 210 -19.11 28.39 66.76
C PRO A 210 -18.69 29.62 67.59
N ALA A 211 -17.76 30.41 67.04
CA ALA A 211 -17.47 31.76 67.49
C ALA A 211 -18.02 32.78 66.49
N THR A 212 -18.85 33.68 67.01
CA THR A 212 -19.51 34.79 66.32
C THR A 212 -18.51 35.89 66.00
N THR A 213 -18.37 36.25 64.72
CA THR A 213 -17.81 37.56 64.32
C THR A 213 -18.49 38.08 63.07
N THR A 214 -19.10 39.25 63.22
CA THR A 214 -19.74 40.09 62.21
C THR A 214 -18.72 40.68 61.23
N PRO A 215 -19.01 40.74 59.92
CA PRO A 215 -18.40 41.73 59.03
C PRO A 215 -19.44 42.74 58.47
N PRO A 216 -19.01 43.98 58.16
CA PRO A 216 -19.87 45.04 57.66
C PRO A 216 -20.05 45.04 56.13
N ALA A 217 -21.03 45.84 55.74
CA ALA A 217 -21.55 46.30 54.44
C ALA A 217 -20.67 46.28 53.16
N GLU A 218 -21.36 45.85 52.09
CA GLU A 218 -21.44 46.37 50.70
C GLU A 218 -20.20 46.69 49.85
N SER A 219 -20.10 46.05 48.68
CA SER A 219 -20.09 46.70 47.34
C SER A 219 -20.22 45.64 46.20
N PRO A 220 -20.84 45.93 45.04
CA PRO A 220 -21.38 44.91 44.15
C PRO A 220 -20.36 44.35 43.14
N ALA A 221 -20.49 43.05 42.87
CA ALA A 221 -19.74 42.34 41.85
C ALA A 221 -20.37 42.51 40.46
N THR A 222 -19.51 42.78 39.48
CA THR A 222 -19.79 42.83 38.05
C THR A 222 -20.23 41.45 37.54
N THR A 223 -21.42 41.40 36.94
CA THR A 223 -21.97 40.24 36.24
C THR A 223 -21.18 39.91 34.97
N THR A 224 -20.66 38.70 34.87
CA THR A 224 -20.23 38.08 33.60
C THR A 224 -21.35 37.15 33.10
N PRO A 225 -21.71 37.15 31.80
CA PRO A 225 -22.78 36.30 31.29
C PRO A 225 -22.33 34.83 31.20
N PRO A 226 -23.26 33.86 31.26
CA PRO A 226 -22.96 32.45 31.07
C PRO A 226 -22.70 32.12 29.60
N THR A 227 -21.76 31.20 29.36
CA THR A 227 -21.56 30.52 28.07
C THR A 227 -22.57 29.38 27.97
N GLU A 228 -23.52 29.50 27.05
CA GLU A 228 -24.41 28.39 26.67
C GLU A 228 -23.63 27.38 25.83
N THR A 229 -23.76 26.09 26.18
CA THR A 229 -23.25 24.96 25.41
C THR A 229 -24.45 24.21 24.86
N ASP A 230 -24.74 24.38 23.57
CA ASP A 230 -25.75 23.60 22.87
C ASP A 230 -25.27 22.17 22.64
N THR A 231 -25.99 21.21 23.23
CA THR A 231 -25.78 19.78 22.98
C THR A 231 -26.77 19.33 21.90
N VAL A 232 -26.29 19.15 20.67
CA VAL A 232 -27.08 18.58 19.57
C VAL A 232 -27.16 17.07 19.74
N THR A 233 -28.35 16.55 20.04
CA THR A 233 -28.63 15.11 20.04
C THR A 233 -29.08 14.70 18.64
N VAL A 234 -28.22 14.00 17.89
CA VAL A 234 -28.57 13.41 16.60
C VAL A 234 -29.22 12.05 16.84
N THR A 235 -30.51 11.95 16.52
CA THR A 235 -31.24 10.67 16.52
C THR A 235 -31.17 10.09 15.11
N GLU A 236 -30.36 9.06 14.91
CA GLU A 236 -30.31 8.32 13.65
C GLU A 236 -31.57 7.46 13.50
N THR A 237 -32.32 7.68 12.41
CA THR A 237 -33.45 6.83 12.04
C THR A 237 -33.01 5.98 10.85
N SER A 238 -32.98 4.66 10.99
CA SER A 238 -32.60 3.75 9.91
C SER A 238 -33.57 3.85 8.72
N PRO A 239 -33.08 3.85 7.47
CA PRO A 239 -33.93 3.85 6.29
C PRO A 239 -34.65 2.50 6.11
N PRO A 240 -35.88 2.48 5.57
CA PRO A 240 -36.62 1.25 5.34
C PRO A 240 -35.99 0.41 4.22
N THR A 241 -36.02 -0.91 4.40
CA THR A 241 -35.52 -1.90 3.45
C THR A 241 -36.29 -1.85 2.12
N PRO A 242 -35.63 -1.78 0.95
CA PRO A 242 -36.33 -1.82 -0.33
C PRO A 242 -36.90 -3.22 -0.57
N THR A 243 -38.20 -3.29 -0.89
CA THR A 243 -38.86 -4.53 -1.28
C THR A 243 -38.66 -4.75 -2.78
N THR A 244 -37.87 -5.75 -3.17
CA THR A 244 -37.63 -6.11 -4.56
C THR A 244 -38.87 -6.79 -5.15
N THR A 245 -39.55 -6.11 -6.08
CA THR A 245 -40.61 -6.72 -6.88
C THR A 245 -39.97 -7.45 -8.06
N VAL A 246 -40.13 -8.77 -8.11
CA VAL A 246 -39.65 -9.63 -9.20
C VAL A 246 -40.60 -9.50 -10.38
N ALA A 247 -40.08 -9.11 -11.55
CA ALA A 247 -40.82 -9.09 -12.79
C ALA A 247 -41.12 -10.54 -13.28
N PRO A 248 -42.32 -10.82 -13.79
CA PRO A 248 -42.63 -12.14 -14.34
C PRO A 248 -41.84 -12.42 -15.64
N PRO A 249 -41.51 -13.69 -15.93
CA PRO A 249 -40.76 -14.05 -17.12
C PRO A 249 -41.57 -13.77 -18.40
N PRO A 250 -40.91 -13.41 -19.50
CA PRO A 250 -41.57 -13.25 -20.78
C PRO A 250 -42.03 -14.62 -21.29
N GLY A 251 -43.34 -14.78 -21.49
CA GLY A 251 -43.94 -15.98 -22.06
C GLY A 251 -44.18 -15.86 -23.57
N GLY A 252 -43.94 -16.98 -24.26
CA GLY A 252 -44.79 -17.54 -25.33
C GLY A 252 -44.94 -16.78 -26.62
#